data_AF-A0A8H7XCF2-F1
#
_entry.id   AF-A0A8H7XCF2-F1
#
_cell.length_a   1.000
_cell.length_b   1.000
_cell.length_c   1.000
_cell.angle_alpha   90.00
_cell.angle_beta   90.00
_cell.angle_gamma   90.00
#
_symmetry.space_group_name_H-M   'P 1'
#
loop_
_entity.id
_entity.type
_entity.pdbx_description
1 polymer ?
#
loop_
_entity_poly.entity_id
_entity_poly.type
_entity_poly.pdbx_seq_one_letter_code
_entity_poly.pdbx_strand_id
1 'polypeptide(L)'
;MVNPLTCLWGPPGTGKTYTIVQIIKQLQASNEVGRILVTAPTYNAVDNVMRRFMAETQSKEATTLRISTDVRKVAEDLRKYTCDAMLGKELHTNYSAMNKARDQIQKCRLIFTTCIGAGLGLL
;
A
#
# COMPACT_ATOMS: atom_id res chain seq x y z
N MET A 1 3.45 -26.41 6.77
CA MET A 1 2.51 -26.41 5.62
C MET A 1 2.20 -24.96 5.31
N VAL A 2 2.54 -24.46 4.13
CA VAL A 2 2.29 -23.06 3.74
C VAL A 2 0.98 -23.03 2.96
N ASN A 3 -0.01 -22.25 3.40
CA ASN A 3 -1.30 -22.13 2.71
C ASN A 3 -1.19 -21.08 1.59
N PRO A 4 -1.32 -21.45 0.30
CA PRO A 4 -1.21 -20.49 -0.80
C PRO A 4 -2.38 -19.51 -0.87
N LEU A 5 -3.52 -19.87 -0.27
CA LEU A 5 -4.71 -19.03 -0.17
C LEU A 5 -5.29 -19.17 1.25
N THR A 6 -5.62 -18.03 1.86
CA THR A 6 -6.31 -17.98 3.15
C THR A 6 -7.46 -16.99 3.06
N CYS A 7 -8.65 -17.40 3.48
CA CYS A 7 -9.83 -16.54 3.51
C CYS A 7 -10.12 -16.11 4.94
N LEU A 8 -10.07 -14.80 5.21
CA LEU A 8 -10.47 -14.23 6.49
C LEU A 8 -11.91 -13.73 6.41
N TRP A 9 -12.82 -14.46 7.03
CA TRP A 9 -14.23 -14.06 7.14
C TRP A 9 -14.56 -13.56 8.55
N GLY A 10 -15.49 -12.62 8.66
CA GLY A 10 -16.01 -12.18 9.95
C GLY A 10 -17.11 -11.12 9.82
N PRO A 11 -18.13 -11.11 10.69
CA PRO A 11 -19.15 -10.05 10.77
C PRO A 11 -18.59 -8.62 10.95
N PRO A 12 -19.42 -7.58 10.84
CA PRO A 12 -19.02 -6.21 11.21
C PRO A 12 -18.49 -6.17 12.65
N GLY A 13 -17.43 -5.39 12.89
CA GLY A 13 -16.84 -5.24 14.23
C GLY A 13 -15.89 -6.34 14.71
N THR A 14 -15.73 -7.47 13.99
CA THR A 14 -14.89 -8.60 14.46
C THR A 14 -13.38 -8.43 14.22
N GLY A 15 -12.89 -7.20 14.15
CA GLY A 15 -11.44 -6.95 14.09
C GLY A 15 -10.74 -7.34 12.78
N LYS A 16 -11.43 -7.60 11.67
CA LYS A 16 -10.79 -7.98 10.37
C LYS A 16 -9.62 -7.08 9.97
N THR A 17 -9.80 -5.76 10.03
CA THR A 17 -8.72 -4.81 9.71
C THR A 17 -7.55 -4.91 10.70
N TYR A 18 -7.85 -5.13 11.99
CA TYR A 18 -6.82 -5.35 13.00
C TYR A 18 -6.02 -6.64 12.71
N THR A 19 -6.70 -7.73 12.38
CA THR A 19 -6.07 -9.00 11.97
C THR A 19 -5.19 -8.81 10.74
N ILE A 20 -5.67 -8.10 9.71
CA ILE A 20 -4.88 -7.78 8.51
C ILE A 20 -3.59 -7.03 8.88
N VAL A 21 -3.66 -6.05 9.79
CA VAL A 21 -2.47 -5.31 10.26
C VAL A 21 -1.48 -6.24 10.96
N GLN A 22 -1.94 -7.16 11.82
CA GLN A 22 -1.04 -8.12 12.46
C GLN A 22 -0.40 -9.08 11.45
N ILE A 23 -1.15 -9.53 10.43
CA ILE A 23 -0.60 -10.35 9.34
C ILE A 23 0.51 -9.59 8.61
N ILE A 24 0.28 -8.33 8.23
CA ILE A 24 1.31 -7.51 7.56
C ILE A 24 2.57 -7.39 8.42
N LYS A 25 2.43 -7.14 9.72
CA LYS A 25 3.57 -7.03 10.66
C LYS A 25 4.38 -8.33 10.74
N GLN A 26 3.71 -9.48 10.82
CA GLN A 26 4.37 -10.79 10.86
C GLN A 26 5.09 -11.09 9.53
N LEU A 27 4.45 -10.79 8.40
CA LEU A 27 5.06 -10.93 7.07
C LEU A 27 6.26 -9.98 6.87
N GLN A 28 6.23 -8.77 7.45
CA GLN A 28 7.37 -7.86 7.42
C GLN A 28 8.54 -8.35 8.28
N ALA A 29 8.28 -8.97 9.43
CA ALA A 29 9.30 -9.53 10.31
C ALA A 29 9.95 -10.81 9.74
N SER A 30 9.27 -11.52 8.83
CA SER A 30 9.81 -12.69 8.15
C SER A 30 10.72 -12.30 6.99
N ASN A 31 11.95 -12.81 6.99
CA ASN A 31 12.87 -12.65 5.86
C ASN A 31 12.52 -13.53 4.64
N GLU A 32 11.61 -14.49 4.80
CA GLU A 32 11.18 -15.39 3.72
C GLU A 32 10.18 -14.73 2.77
N VAL A 33 9.48 -13.71 3.25
CA VAL A 33 8.48 -12.98 2.46
C VAL A 33 9.17 -11.79 1.80
N GLY A 34 9.04 -11.72 0.47
CA GLY A 34 9.56 -10.60 -0.32
C GLY A 34 8.72 -9.33 -0.14
N ARG A 35 8.24 -8.76 -1.24
CA ARG A 35 7.38 -7.58 -1.24
C ARG A 35 5.94 -7.96 -0.85
N ILE A 36 5.27 -7.08 -0.12
CA ILE A 36 3.88 -7.22 0.32
C ILE A 36 3.03 -6.18 -0.42
N LEU A 37 1.98 -6.66 -1.09
CA LEU A 37 0.98 -5.82 -1.74
C LEU A 37 -0.34 -5.90 -0.96
N VAL A 38 -0.83 -4.75 -0.51
CA VAL A 38 -2.10 -4.61 0.19
C VAL A 38 -3.07 -3.85 -0.71
N THR A 39 -4.20 -4.50 -1.05
CA THR A 39 -5.21 -3.91 -1.91
C THR A 39 -6.59 -3.87 -1.27
N ALA A 40 -7.40 -2.90 -1.68
CA ALA A 40 -8.83 -2.86 -1.36
C ALA A 40 -9.64 -2.21 -2.50
N PRO A 41 -10.98 -2.44 -2.56
CA PRO A 41 -11.79 -1.90 -3.65
C PRO A 41 -11.93 -0.38 -3.67
N THR A 42 -11.77 0.30 -2.52
CA THR A 42 -11.99 1.75 -2.39
C THR A 42 -10.81 2.46 -1.74
N TYR A 43 -10.61 3.74 -2.05
CA TYR A 43 -9.56 4.58 -1.43
C TYR A 43 -9.64 4.57 0.09
N ASN A 44 -10.84 4.78 0.65
CA ASN A 44 -11.08 4.80 2.09
C ASN A 44 -10.72 3.47 2.78
N ALA A 45 -10.96 2.32 2.12
CA ALA A 45 -10.61 1.03 2.68
C ALA A 45 -9.09 0.83 2.75
N VAL A 46 -8.37 1.23 1.70
CA VAL A 46 -6.89 1.20 1.68
C VAL A 46 -6.34 2.10 2.79
N ASP A 47 -6.83 3.34 2.85
CA ASP A 47 -6.37 4.35 3.81
C ASP A 47 -6.67 3.92 5.25
N ASN A 48 -7.81 3.25 5.50
CA ASN A 48 -8.14 2.70 6.82
C ASN A 48 -7.16 1.60 7.27
N VAL A 49 -6.77 0.68 6.38
CA VAL A 49 -5.76 -0.34 6.73
C VAL A 49 -4.41 0.32 6.99
N MET A 50 -4.00 1.23 6.09
CA MET A 50 -2.71 1.91 6.18
C MET A 50 -2.58 2.77 7.43
N ARG A 51 -3.61 3.54 7.80
CA ARG A 51 -3.62 4.33 9.04
C ARG A 51 -3.43 3.46 10.28
N ARG A 52 -4.14 2.34 10.37
CA ARG A 52 -3.99 1.42 11.50
C ARG A 52 -2.59 0.81 11.55
N PHE A 53 -2.06 0.42 10.40
CA PHE A 53 -0.69 -0.06 10.30
C PHE A 53 0.34 1.00 10.74
N MET A 54 0.19 2.25 10.30
CA MET A 54 1.08 3.37 10.69
C MET A 54 0.93 3.76 12.16
N ALA A 55 -0.25 3.63 12.75
CA ALA A 55 -0.45 3.88 14.17
C ALA A 55 0.26 2.83 15.05
N GLU A 56 0.38 1.59 14.56
CA GLU A 56 1.02 0.49 15.28
C GLU A 56 2.51 0.32 14.97
N THR A 57 3.05 1.04 13.98
CA THR A 57 4.42 0.87 13.52
C THR A 57 5.12 2.21 13.32
N GLN A 58 6.40 2.30 13.69
CA GLN A 58 7.26 3.44 13.31
C GLN A 58 7.79 3.24 11.87
N SER A 59 6.95 2.79 10.95
CA SER A 59 7.35 2.50 9.57
C SER A 59 7.74 3.80 8.85
N LYS A 60 8.92 3.78 8.22
CA LYS A 60 9.45 4.90 7.44
C LYS A 60 8.85 4.91 6.03
N GLU A 61 8.73 6.09 5.43
CA GLU A 61 8.29 6.28 4.04
C GLU A 61 9.12 5.47 3.03
N ALA A 62 10.42 5.28 3.30
CA ALA A 62 11.31 4.50 2.45
C ALA A 62 10.92 3.01 2.30
N THR A 63 10.14 2.46 3.23
CA THR A 63 9.74 1.03 3.20
C THR A 63 8.27 0.83 2.87
N THR A 64 7.45 1.89 2.87
CA THR A 64 6.00 1.81 2.67
C THR A 64 5.49 2.90 1.75
N LEU A 65 4.76 2.51 0.70
CA LEU A 65 4.18 3.44 -0.29
C LEU A 65 2.66 3.31 -0.41
N ARG A 66 2.02 4.45 -0.70
CA ARG A 66 0.62 4.57 -1.06
C ARG A 66 0.50 4.95 -2.54
N ILE A 67 0.08 4.01 -3.38
CA ILE A 67 -0.07 4.24 -4.82
C ILE A 67 -1.53 4.53 -5.16
N SER A 68 -1.78 5.66 -5.81
CA SER A 68 -3.13 6.11 -6.15
C SER A 68 -3.19 6.69 -7.56
N THR A 69 -4.24 6.37 -8.31
CA THR A 69 -4.58 7.05 -9.57
C THR A 69 -5.08 8.47 -9.37
N ASP A 70 -5.53 8.80 -8.16
CA ASP A 70 -6.00 10.14 -7.80
C ASP A 70 -5.57 10.46 -6.36
N VAL A 71 -4.48 11.19 -6.20
CA VAL A 71 -3.94 11.52 -4.87
C VAL A 71 -4.86 12.45 -4.09
N ARG A 72 -5.78 13.17 -4.74
CA ARG A 72 -6.78 14.00 -4.04
C ARG A 72 -7.75 13.15 -3.21
N LYS A 73 -7.97 11.90 -3.63
CA LYS A 73 -8.79 10.91 -2.91
C LYS A 73 -8.03 10.16 -1.82
N VAL A 74 -6.72 10.37 -1.72
CA VAL A 74 -5.91 9.87 -0.60
C VAL A 74 -6.07 10.83 0.57
N ALA A 75 -6.32 10.25 1.73
CA ALA A 75 -6.29 10.88 3.03
C ALA A 75 -5.06 11.81 3.21
N GLU A 76 -5.29 13.02 3.71
CA GLU A 76 -4.25 14.06 3.82
C GLU A 76 -3.03 13.60 4.63
N ASP A 77 -3.25 12.93 5.76
CA ASP A 77 -2.22 12.36 6.63
C ASP A 77 -1.39 11.25 5.95
N LEU A 78 -1.92 10.65 4.88
CA LEU A 78 -1.25 9.59 4.11
C LEU A 78 -0.59 10.08 2.82
N ARG A 79 -0.81 11.33 2.39
CA ARG A 79 -0.25 11.86 1.13
C ARG A 79 1.28 11.87 1.11
N LYS A 80 1.93 12.04 2.27
CA LYS A 80 3.39 11.94 2.42
C LYS A 80 3.98 10.58 2.05
N TYR A 81 3.16 9.52 2.05
CA TYR A 81 3.57 8.18 1.61
C TYR A 81 3.27 7.93 0.11
N THR A 82 2.73 8.90 -0.62
CA THR A 82 2.52 8.79 -2.06
C THR A 82 3.79 9.17 -2.83
N CYS A 83 4.04 8.55 -3.99
CA CYS A 83 5.15 8.95 -4.83
C CYS A 83 4.90 10.36 -5.41
N ASP A 84 5.92 11.23 -5.42
CA ASP A 84 5.84 12.59 -5.97
C ASP A 84 5.35 12.65 -7.42
N ALA A 85 5.72 11.64 -8.22
CA ALA A 85 5.25 11.49 -9.59
C ALA A 85 3.72 11.27 -9.70
N MET A 86 3.05 10.93 -8.60
CA MET A 86 1.59 10.77 -8.51
C MET A 86 0.90 12.02 -7.94
N LEU A 87 1.64 12.93 -7.28
CA LEU A 87 1.12 14.18 -6.72
C LEU A 87 0.88 15.25 -7.79
N GLY A 88 1.66 15.24 -8.87
CA GLY A 88 1.48 16.09 -10.04
C GLY A 88 0.51 15.46 -11.05
N LYS A 89 -0.51 16.21 -11.48
CA LYS A 89 -1.36 15.83 -12.62
C LYS A 89 -0.49 15.49 -13.83
N GLU A 90 -0.90 14.43 -14.53
CA GLU A 90 -0.38 13.94 -15.81
C GLU A 90 0.86 13.03 -15.74
N LEU A 91 0.58 11.73 -15.72
CA LEU A 91 1.48 10.64 -16.11
C LEU A 91 2.04 10.75 -17.55
N HIS A 92 1.81 11.85 -18.27
CA HIS A 92 2.06 11.98 -19.70
C HIS A 92 3.29 12.80 -20.12
N THR A 93 4.01 13.47 -19.22
CA THR A 93 5.03 14.46 -19.69
C THR A 93 6.41 14.40 -19.06
N ASN A 94 6.74 13.43 -18.19
CA ASN A 94 8.10 13.39 -17.64
C ASN A 94 8.64 11.96 -17.38
N TYR A 95 9.39 11.43 -18.36
CA TYR A 95 10.06 10.12 -18.30
C TYR A 95 10.96 9.99 -17.06
N SER A 96 11.58 11.10 -16.62
CA SER A 96 12.44 11.14 -15.44
C SER A 96 11.68 10.91 -14.13
N ALA A 97 10.48 11.49 -14.00
CA ALA A 97 9.61 11.31 -12.83
C ALA A 97 9.07 9.87 -12.78
N MET A 98 8.78 9.30 -13.94
CA MET A 98 8.31 7.92 -14.04
C MET A 98 9.35 6.88 -13.65
N ASN A 99 10.60 7.10 -14.05
CA ASN A 99 11.70 6.23 -13.63
C ASN A 99 11.95 6.34 -12.12
N LYS A 100 11.90 7.55 -11.55
CA LYS A 100 12.01 7.72 -10.09
C LYS A 100 10.89 7.00 -9.34
N ALA A 101 9.66 7.08 -9.83
CA ALA A 101 8.54 6.37 -9.21
C ALA A 101 8.71 4.85 -9.29
N ARG A 102 9.14 4.32 -10.45
CA ARG A 102 9.46 2.90 -10.61
C ARG A 102 10.57 2.45 -9.66
N ASP A 103 11.64 3.23 -9.54
CA ASP A 103 12.74 2.96 -8.62
C ASP A 103 12.27 2.91 -7.16
N GLN A 104 11.42 3.86 -6.75
CA GLN A 104 10.83 3.87 -5.40
C GLN A 104 9.96 2.64 -5.17
N ILE A 105 9.11 2.29 -6.15
CA ILE A 105 8.24 1.11 -6.08
C ILE A 105 9.05 -0.18 -5.97
N GLN A 106 10.11 -0.32 -6.77
CA GLN A 106 10.98 -1.51 -6.75
C GLN A 106 11.72 -1.67 -5.42
N LYS A 107 12.14 -0.57 -4.79
CA LYS A 107 12.83 -0.58 -3.49
C LYS A 107 11.87 -0.74 -2.31
N CYS A 108 10.58 -0.51 -2.52
CA CYS A 108 9.58 -0.55 -1.47
C CYS A 108 9.19 -2.00 -1.13
N ARG A 109 9.16 -2.31 0.17
CA ARG A 109 8.76 -3.64 0.65
C ARG A 109 7.24 -3.75 0.84
N LEU A 110 6.54 -2.66 1.13
CA LEU A 110 5.10 -2.67 1.44
C LEU A 110 4.34 -1.62 0.64
N ILE A 111 3.38 -2.05 -0.19
CA ILE A 111 2.61 -1.13 -1.02
C ILE A 111 1.11 -1.23 -0.71
N PHE A 112 0.48 -0.09 -0.52
CA PHE A 112 -0.96 0.09 -0.37
C PHE A 112 -1.55 0.72 -1.62
N THR A 113 -2.51 0.06 -2.26
CA THR A 113 -3.19 0.61 -3.44
C THR A 113 -4.63 0.09 -3.57
N THR A 114 -5.42 0.65 -4.47
CA THR A 114 -6.73 0.07 -4.80
C THR A 114 -6.56 -1.14 -5.73
N CYS A 115 -7.55 -2.04 -5.80
CA CYS A 115 -7.48 -3.18 -6.72
C CYS A 115 -7.25 -2.75 -8.18
N ILE A 116 -7.88 -1.63 -8.60
CA ILE A 116 -7.67 -1.04 -9.93
C ILE A 116 -6.26 -0.45 -10.05
N GLY A 117 -5.78 0.25 -9.01
CA GLY A 117 -4.44 0.81 -8.98
C GLY A 117 -3.33 -0.22 -9.12
N ALA A 118 -3.56 -1.45 -8.65
CA ALA A 118 -2.62 -2.55 -8.83
C ALA A 118 -2.45 -3.00 -10.28
N GLY A 119 -3.43 -2.74 -11.15
CA GLY A 119 -3.42 -3.12 -12.57
C GLY A 119 -2.75 -2.10 -13.51
N LEU A 120 -2.22 -0.98 -13.00
CA LEU A 120 -1.68 0.10 -13.83
C LEU A 120 -0.32 -0.21 -14.50
N GLY A 121 0.25 -1.41 -14.26
CA GLY A 121 1.58 -1.78 -14.79
C GLY A 121 2.75 -1.05 -14.12
N LEU A 122 2.52 -0.48 -12.93
CA LEU A 122 3.54 0.23 -12.14
C LEU A 122 4.18 -0.64 -11.04
N LEU A 123 3.55 -1.76 -10.67
CA LEU A 123 3.89 -2.60 -9.51
C LEU A 123 4.80 -3.79 -9.82
#